data_AF-A0A0G4LML8-F1
#
_entry.id   AF-A0A0G4LML8-F1
#
_cell.length_a   1.000
_cell.length_b   1.000
_cell.length_c   1.000
_cell.angle_alpha   90.00
_cell.angle_beta   90.00
_cell.angle_gamma   90.00
#
_symmetry.space_group_name_H-M   'P 1'
#
loop_
_entity.id
_entity.type
_entity.pdbx_description
1 polymer ?
#
loop_
_entity_poly.entity_id
_entity_poly.type
_entity_poly.pdbx_seq_one_letter_code
_entity_poly.pdbx_strand_id
1 'polypeptide(L)'
;MYEAVHAQNEKVTDSTRIPPPDWEALIGQIAKEIMEEHTPARILQVRAKLYDLLTHCIPATTILKTLTFKLVAMIDDALKPEVIKWSAYYEHRIRMGTKVIFHLEAFVAKFMRIIEIYLMSMDL
;
A
#
# COMPACT_ATOMS: atom_id res chain seq x y z
N MET A 1 17.92 11.63 2.87
CA MET A 1 16.79 12.17 3.66
C MET A 1 17.21 13.31 4.58
N TYR A 2 18.34 13.25 5.30
CA TYR A 2 18.83 14.39 6.11
C TYR A 2 19.04 15.68 5.29
N GLU A 3 19.54 15.57 4.06
CA GLU A 3 19.64 16.72 3.13
C GLU A 3 18.28 17.38 2.87
N ALA A 4 17.22 16.60 2.62
CA ALA A 4 15.88 17.12 2.42
C ALA A 4 15.33 17.82 3.68
N VAL A 5 15.65 17.30 4.87
CA VAL A 5 15.27 17.95 6.14
C VAL A 5 15.91 19.32 6.27
N HIS A 6 17.21 19.43 6.00
CA HIS A 6 17.93 20.71 6.02
C HIS A 6 17.47 21.68 4.91
N ALA A 7 17.10 21.17 3.74
CA ALA A 7 16.57 22.00 2.65
C ALA A 7 15.17 22.55 2.95
N GLN A 8 14.34 21.82 3.72
CA GLN A 8 12.98 22.21 4.05
C GLN A 8 12.85 22.97 5.37
N ASN A 9 13.84 22.90 6.26
CA ASN A 9 13.79 23.50 7.60
C ASN A 9 15.02 24.36 7.85
N GLU A 10 14.82 25.64 8.14
CA GLU A 10 15.89 26.58 8.48
C GLU A 10 16.63 26.19 9.78
N LYS A 11 15.90 25.60 10.74
CA LYS A 11 16.45 25.04 11.99
C LYS A 11 16.01 23.59 12.15
N VAL A 12 16.97 22.70 12.28
CA VAL A 12 16.73 21.27 12.53
C VAL A 12 16.87 21.02 14.03
N THR A 13 15.83 20.42 14.62
CA THR A 13 15.76 20.01 16.02
C THR A 13 15.54 18.50 16.10
N ASP A 14 15.71 17.92 17.30
CA ASP A 14 15.47 16.49 17.53
C ASP A 14 14.01 16.07 17.25
N SER A 15 13.09 17.03 17.20
CA SER A 15 11.68 16.84 16.87
C SER A 15 11.32 17.05 15.40
N THR A 16 12.26 17.47 14.55
CA THR A 16 12.01 17.69 13.12
C THR A 16 11.75 16.35 12.43
N ARG A 17 10.55 16.20 11.85
CA ARG A 17 10.18 14.96 11.15
C ARG A 17 10.91 14.86 9.82
N ILE A 18 11.43 13.67 9.55
CA ILE A 18 12.02 13.34 8.25
C ILE A 18 10.86 13.13 7.26
N PRO A 19 10.76 13.93 6.18
CA PRO A 19 9.73 13.72 5.18
C PRO A 19 9.99 12.40 4.44
N PRO A 20 8.97 11.57 4.23
CA PRO A 20 9.12 10.37 3.41
C PRO A 20 9.32 10.77 1.93
N PRO A 21 9.95 9.91 1.12
CA PRO A 21 9.97 10.09 -0.33
C PRO A 21 8.54 10.14 -0.93
N ASP A 22 8.35 10.89 -2.02
CA ASP A 22 7.03 11.10 -2.63
C ASP A 22 6.33 9.79 -3.01
N TRP A 23 7.06 8.82 -3.55
CA TRP A 23 6.52 7.50 -3.90
C TRP A 23 6.01 6.75 -2.65
N GLU A 24 6.67 6.91 -1.51
CA GLU A 24 6.25 6.28 -0.26
C GLU A 24 5.03 6.99 0.33
N ALA A 25 4.99 8.32 0.24
CA ALA A 25 3.83 9.12 0.63
C ALA A 25 2.59 8.73 -0.19
N LEU A 26 2.74 8.56 -1.51
CA LEU A 26 1.66 8.10 -2.40
C LEU A 26 1.16 6.70 -2.03
N ILE A 27 2.06 5.76 -1.70
CA ILE A 27 1.65 4.44 -1.19
C ILE A 27 0.90 4.57 0.15
N GLY A 28 1.31 5.51 1.01
CA GLY A 28 0.58 5.82 2.24
C GLY A 28 -0.82 6.36 1.99
N GLN A 29 -1.00 7.19 0.96
CA GLN A 29 -2.32 7.66 0.53
C GLN A 29 -3.16 6.50 -0.02
N ILE A 30 -2.59 5.65 -0.87
CA ILE A 30 -3.27 4.45 -1.39
C ILE A 30 -3.77 3.57 -0.23
N ALA A 31 -2.94 3.32 0.78
CA ALA A 31 -3.33 2.51 1.93
C ALA A 31 -4.55 3.08 2.66
N LYS A 32 -4.57 4.40 2.91
CA LYS A 32 -5.72 5.09 3.53
C LYS A 32 -6.97 4.96 2.65
N GLU A 33 -6.82 5.21 1.36
CA GLU A 33 -7.93 5.16 0.42
C GLU A 33 -8.55 3.77 0.29
N ILE A 34 -7.75 2.70 0.40
CA ILE A 34 -8.25 1.33 0.41
C ILE A 34 -9.02 1.01 1.70
N MET A 35 -8.58 1.55 2.85
CA MET A 35 -9.25 1.36 4.14
C MET A 35 -10.58 2.13 4.25
N GLU A 36 -10.68 3.28 3.57
CA GLU A 36 -11.88 4.12 3.58
C GLU A 36 -13.04 3.54 2.77
N GLU A 37 -12.75 2.89 1.64
CA GLU A 37 -13.78 2.46 0.70
C GLU A 37 -13.40 1.16 -0.02
N HIS A 38 -14.31 0.18 0.02
CA HIS A 38 -14.11 -1.16 -0.55
C HIS A 38 -14.91 -1.37 -1.86
N THR A 39 -14.93 -0.40 -2.77
CA THR A 39 -15.72 -0.48 -4.02
C THR A 39 -14.89 -0.77 -5.27
N PRO A 40 -15.47 -1.34 -6.34
CA PRO A 40 -14.79 -1.48 -7.63
C PRO A 40 -14.29 -0.14 -8.21
N ALA A 41 -15.03 0.95 -7.95
CA ALA A 41 -14.61 2.30 -8.36
C ALA A 41 -13.32 2.73 -7.66
N ARG A 42 -13.20 2.46 -6.36
CA ARG A 42 -11.97 2.73 -5.60
C ARG A 42 -10.78 1.91 -6.12
N ILE A 43 -10.99 0.65 -6.50
CA ILE A 43 -9.94 -0.18 -7.12
C ILE A 43 -9.41 0.48 -8.40
N LEU A 44 -10.29 1.02 -9.25
CA LEU A 44 -9.89 1.68 -10.50
C LEU A 44 -9.06 2.96 -10.23
N GLN A 45 -9.44 3.74 -9.22
CA GLN A 45 -8.68 4.91 -8.78
C GLN A 45 -7.29 4.52 -8.24
N VAL A 46 -7.23 3.50 -7.39
CA VAL A 46 -5.96 2.96 -6.87
C VAL A 46 -5.08 2.42 -8.00
N ARG A 47 -5.67 1.74 -8.99
CA ARG A 47 -4.97 1.24 -10.18
C ARG A 47 -4.24 2.36 -10.92
N ALA A 48 -4.85 3.53 -11.08
CA ALA A 48 -4.21 4.68 -11.72
C ALA A 48 -2.96 5.14 -10.95
N LYS A 49 -3.00 5.15 -9.62
CA LYS A 49 -1.85 5.50 -8.77
C LYS A 49 -0.76 4.42 -8.77
N LEU A 50 -1.15 3.15 -8.82
CA LEU A 50 -0.21 2.05 -9.00
C LEU A 50 0.49 2.14 -10.36
N TYR A 51 -0.21 2.55 -11.41
CA TYR A 51 0.41 2.85 -12.71
C TYR A 51 1.42 3.99 -12.59
N ASP A 52 1.07 5.08 -11.92
CA ASP A 52 1.96 6.23 -11.74
C ASP A 52 3.28 5.83 -11.04
N LEU A 53 3.19 5.01 -9.98
CA LEU A 53 4.37 4.46 -9.32
C LEU A 53 5.24 3.60 -10.26
N LEU A 54 4.60 2.76 -11.09
CA LEU A 54 5.31 1.91 -12.05
C LEU A 54 5.96 2.71 -13.17
N THR A 55 5.30 3.76 -13.67
CA THR A 55 5.86 4.64 -14.72
C THR A 55 7.04 5.46 -14.21
N HIS A 56 7.08 5.75 -12.91
CA HIS A 56 8.23 6.36 -12.22
C HIS A 56 9.28 5.33 -11.77
N CYS A 57 9.32 4.16 -12.40
CA CYS A 57 10.33 3.12 -12.19
C CYS A 57 10.44 2.61 -10.75
N ILE A 58 9.37 2.69 -9.95
CA ILE A 58 9.34 2.06 -8.63
C ILE A 58 9.06 0.55 -8.81
N PRO A 59 9.94 -0.35 -8.32
CA PRO A 59 9.74 -1.78 -8.50
C PRO A 59 8.43 -2.27 -7.89
N ALA A 60 7.69 -3.13 -8.60
CA ALA A 60 6.41 -3.67 -8.13
C ALA A 60 6.51 -4.39 -6.78
N THR A 61 7.62 -5.12 -6.54
CA THR A 61 7.90 -5.74 -5.23
C THR A 61 8.03 -4.69 -4.11
N THR A 62 8.66 -3.55 -4.39
CA THR A 62 8.76 -2.44 -3.43
C THR A 62 7.38 -1.85 -3.16
N ILE A 63 6.57 -1.62 -4.19
CA ILE A 63 5.20 -1.11 -4.06
C ILE A 63 4.37 -2.06 -3.17
N LEU A 64 4.34 -3.35 -3.51
CA LEU A 64 3.54 -4.35 -2.80
C LEU A 64 3.97 -4.49 -1.34
N LYS A 65 5.29 -4.60 -1.09
CA LYS A 65 5.84 -4.75 0.27
C LYS A 65 5.49 -3.55 1.13
N THR A 66 5.75 -2.33 0.64
CA THR A 66 5.48 -1.09 1.36
C THR A 66 3.98 -0.93 1.63
N LEU A 67 3.12 -1.18 0.63
CA LEU A 67 1.68 -1.14 0.79
C LEU A 67 1.20 -2.15 1.86
N THR A 68 1.71 -3.39 1.80
CA THR A 68 1.35 -4.45 2.76
C THR A 68 1.66 -4.03 4.19
N PHE A 69 2.86 -3.51 4.46
CA PHE A 69 3.22 -3.09 5.83
C PHE A 69 2.40 -1.89 6.32
N LYS A 70 2.07 -0.93 5.43
CA LYS A 70 1.19 0.19 5.81
C LYS A 70 -0.22 -0.31 6.13
N LEU A 71 -0.77 -1.25 5.37
CA LEU A 71 -2.09 -1.85 5.63
C LEU A 71 -2.09 -2.72 6.91
N VAL A 72 -1.05 -3.54 7.11
CA VAL A 72 -0.90 -4.38 8.31
C VAL A 72 -0.85 -3.54 9.60
N ALA A 73 -0.33 -2.31 9.53
CA ALA A 73 -0.34 -1.39 10.68
C ALA A 73 -1.72 -0.77 10.97
N MET A 74 -2.70 -0.92 10.08
CA MET A 74 -4.04 -0.31 10.17
C MET A 74 -5.16 -1.31 10.48
N ILE A 75 -4.85 -2.60 10.60
CA ILE A 75 -5.82 -3.68 10.78
C ILE A 75 -5.60 -4.45 12.08
N ASP A 76 -6.64 -5.17 12.52
CA ASP A 76 -6.58 -6.03 13.70
C ASP A 76 -5.58 -7.19 13.53
N ASP A 77 -4.99 -7.60 14.66
CA ASP A 77 -3.99 -8.68 14.72
C ASP A 77 -4.49 -10.00 14.11
N ALA A 78 -5.79 -10.27 14.23
CA ALA A 78 -6.42 -11.47 13.67
C ALA A 78 -6.32 -11.54 12.13
N LEU A 79 -6.28 -10.40 11.44
CA LEU A 79 -6.25 -10.32 9.97
C LEU A 79 -4.83 -10.34 9.40
N LYS A 80 -3.82 -9.97 10.21
CA LYS A 80 -2.43 -9.84 9.75
C LYS A 80 -1.88 -11.10 9.08
N PRO A 81 -2.07 -12.32 9.61
CA PRO A 81 -1.56 -13.53 8.98
C PRO A 81 -2.15 -13.76 7.58
N GLU A 82 -3.44 -13.52 7.40
CA GLU A 82 -4.11 -13.70 6.11
C GLU A 82 -3.63 -12.67 5.08
N VAL A 83 -3.54 -11.39 5.46
CA VAL A 83 -3.06 -10.32 4.58
C VAL A 83 -1.61 -10.56 4.15
N ILE A 84 -0.74 -10.97 5.08
CA ILE A 84 0.67 -11.28 4.78
C ILE A 84 0.77 -12.48 3.84
N LYS A 85 -0.02 -13.54 4.06
CA LYS A 85 -0.08 -14.72 3.18
C LYS A 85 -0.44 -14.32 1.74
N TRP A 86 -1.47 -13.51 1.56
CA TRP A 86 -1.88 -13.07 0.21
C TRP A 86 -0.87 -12.13 -0.42
N SER A 87 -0.24 -11.23 0.36
CA SER A 87 0.87 -10.42 -0.12
C SER A 87 2.01 -11.27 -0.67
N ALA A 88 2.46 -12.28 0.09
CA ALA A 88 3.51 -13.20 -0.37
C ALA A 88 3.10 -13.99 -1.62
N TYR A 89 1.85 -14.42 -1.71
CA TYR A 89 1.31 -15.10 -2.89
C TYR A 89 1.38 -14.20 -4.15
N TYR A 90 0.93 -12.94 -4.05
CA TYR A 90 0.98 -12.03 -5.19
C TYR A 90 2.41 -11.55 -5.50
N GLU A 91 3.31 -11.47 -4.52
CA GLU A 91 4.74 -11.18 -4.73
C GLU A 91 5.39 -12.24 -5.62
N HIS A 92 5.16 -13.52 -5.31
CA HIS A 92 5.64 -14.62 -6.15
C HIS A 92 5.09 -14.52 -7.58
N ARG A 93 3.81 -14.16 -7.73
CA ARG A 93 3.18 -13.96 -9.05
C ARG A 93 3.76 -12.76 -9.81
N ILE A 94 4.12 -11.67 -9.13
CA ILE A 94 4.83 -10.53 -9.72
C ILE A 94 6.16 -10.98 -10.34
N ARG A 95 6.91 -11.84 -9.64
CA ARG A 95 8.20 -12.35 -10.13
C ARG A 95 8.09 -13.32 -11.31
N MET A 96 7.01 -14.10 -11.37
CA MET A 96 6.79 -15.10 -12.42
C MET A 96 6.01 -14.55 -13.63
N GLY A 97 5.31 -13.42 -13.48
CA GLY A 97 4.39 -12.87 -14.48
C GLY A 97 5.01 -11.78 -15.36
N THR A 98 4.31 -11.43 -16.45
CA THR A 98 4.75 -10.39 -17.40
C THR A 98 4.13 -9.01 -17.15
N LYS A 99 2.90 -8.95 -16.60
CA LYS A 99 2.16 -7.69 -16.36
C LYS A 99 1.94 -7.48 -14.85
N VAL A 100 2.93 -6.88 -14.20
CA VAL A 100 2.97 -6.70 -12.73
C VAL A 100 1.76 -5.93 -12.17
N ILE A 101 1.17 -5.00 -12.93
CA ILE A 101 -0.01 -4.25 -12.52
C ILE A 101 -1.22 -5.14 -12.20
N PHE A 102 -1.38 -6.27 -12.89
CA PHE A 102 -2.49 -7.19 -12.63
C PHE A 102 -2.38 -7.83 -11.25
N HIS A 103 -1.15 -8.11 -10.79
CA HIS A 103 -0.91 -8.72 -9.50
C HIS A 103 -1.04 -7.71 -8.36
N LEU A 104 -0.63 -6.46 -8.59
CA LEU A 104 -0.84 -5.36 -7.63
C LEU A 104 -2.34 -5.08 -7.44
N GLU A 105 -3.10 -4.95 -8.53
CA GLU A 105 -4.55 -4.78 -8.46
C GLU A 105 -5.25 -5.97 -7.78
N ALA A 106 -4.85 -7.19 -8.12
CA ALA A 106 -5.44 -8.38 -7.52
C ALA A 106 -5.18 -8.45 -6.01
N PHE A 107 -4.01 -8.01 -5.53
CA PHE A 107 -3.76 -7.87 -4.10
C PHE A 107 -4.68 -6.84 -3.44
N VAL A 108 -4.85 -5.66 -4.05
CA VAL A 108 -5.76 -4.61 -3.54
C VAL A 108 -7.19 -5.15 -3.44
N ALA A 109 -7.71 -5.77 -4.50
CA ALA A 109 -9.05 -6.36 -4.51
C ALA A 109 -9.19 -7.46 -3.44
N LYS A 110 -8.17 -8.30 -3.28
CA LYS A 110 -8.17 -9.36 -2.28
C LYS A 110 -8.16 -8.80 -0.85
N PHE A 111 -7.38 -7.76 -0.60
CA PHE A 111 -7.35 -7.08 0.69
C PHE A 111 -8.72 -6.49 1.03
N MET A 112 -9.32 -5.71 0.11
CA MET A 112 -10.66 -5.13 0.32
C MET A 112 -11.68 -6.21 0.69
N ARG A 113 -11.66 -7.35 -0.01
CA ARG A 113 -12.57 -8.46 0.28
C ARG A 113 -12.36 -9.09 1.66
N ILE A 114 -11.11 -9.20 2.12
CA ILE A 114 -10.80 -9.72 3.47
C ILE A 114 -11.41 -8.79 4.53
N ILE A 115 -11.22 -7.47 4.39
CA ILE A 115 -11.77 -6.49 5.32
C ILE A 115 -13.30 -6.52 5.33
N GLU A 116 -13.95 -6.55 4.16
CA GLU A 116 -15.41 -6.62 4.10
C GLU A 116 -15.97 -7.86 4.79
N ILE A 117 -15.38 -9.04 4.56
CA ILE A 117 -15.83 -10.27 5.21
C ILE A 117 -15.69 -10.17 6.73
N TYR A 118 -14.58 -9.60 7.20
CA TYR A 118 -14.34 -9.41 8.62
C TYR A 118 -15.37 -8.47 9.24
N LEU A 119 -15.62 -7.31 8.63
CA LEU A 119 -16.62 -6.35 9.12
C LEU A 119 -18.03 -6.96 9.15
N MET A 120 -18.43 -7.65 8.07
CA MET A 120 -19.71 -8.37 8.02
C MET A 120 -19.84 -9.43 9.12
N SER A 121 -18.73 -10.07 9.52
CA SER A 121 -18.74 -11.07 10.60
C SER A 121 -18.83 -10.47 12.01
N MET A 122 -18.51 -9.18 12.17
CA MET A 122 -18.63 -8.45 13.43
C MET A 122 -20.03 -7.83 13.62
N ASP A 123 -20.74 -7.57 12.53
CA ASP A 123 -22.12 -7.04 12.54
C ASP A 123 -23.18 -8.14 12.77
N LEU A 124 -22.77 -9.40 12.88
CA LEU A 124 -23.58 -10.60 13.18
C LEU A 124 -23.43 -11.01 14.65
#